data_AF-A0A8S4GL30-F1
#
_entry.id   AF-A0A8S4GL30-F1
#
_cell.length_a   1.000
_cell.length_b   1.000
_cell.length_c   1.000
_cell.angle_alpha   90.00
_cell.angle_beta   90.00
_cell.angle_gamma   90.00
#
_symmetry.space_group_name_H-M   'P 1'
#
loop_
_entity.id
_entity.type
_entity.pdbx_description
1 polymer ?
#
loop_
_entity_poly.entity_id
_entity_poly.type
_entity_poly.pdbx_seq_one_letter_code
_entity_poly.pdbx_strand_id
1 'polypeptide(L)'
;MSDNQFLKFACGAPGDAPTARTPPPRQRKRPRASSDDDDAAADPPKGVPARLGDGHPLRCIVVGHNPSAEAWRQGHYYAHKSNRMWPILKETGIAPPHIRGAVDDELMPADAGVGFVDVGTGHPGTDSRKFDVRDFAAWSGVFYGRLRDHAAAAQAWMERERGCACGRCGAPCVVAFSGKRQFVELYNATRPPGTKQLNGATVPLGENLSRSLLPGGWPLTSDTEVWVMTSTSGASALGNEARITPWRKLAARLDEQPWPRVARCKDGARAAE
;
A
#
# COMPACT_ATOMS: atom_id res chain seq x y z
N MET A 1 -29.45 -41.11 68.38
CA MET A 1 -29.80 -42.01 69.50
C MET A 1 -30.92 -41.30 70.27
N SER A 2 -32.17 -41.75 70.39
CA SER A 2 -32.92 -42.92 69.86
C SER A 2 -34.41 -42.76 70.28
N ASP A 3 -35.45 -43.31 69.65
CA ASP A 3 -35.57 -44.13 68.42
C ASP A 3 -37.03 -44.12 67.87
N ASN A 4 -37.42 -45.08 67.01
CA ASN A 4 -38.81 -45.51 66.69
C ASN A 4 -39.71 -44.60 65.80
N GLN A 5 -40.76 -45.13 65.15
CA GLN A 5 -40.94 -46.38 64.40
C GLN A 5 -42.28 -46.29 63.59
N PHE A 6 -42.22 -46.57 62.28
CA PHE A 6 -43.21 -47.23 61.40
C PHE A 6 -44.76 -47.05 61.50
N LEU A 7 -45.35 -47.11 60.28
CA LEU A 7 -46.71 -47.58 59.91
C LEU A 7 -47.93 -46.65 60.11
N LYS A 8 -48.47 -46.13 58.99
CA LYS A 8 -49.55 -46.82 58.24
C LYS A 8 -49.79 -46.26 56.83
N PHE A 9 -50.27 -47.11 55.93
CA PHE A 9 -50.63 -46.81 54.54
C PHE A 9 -52.01 -46.18 54.42
N ALA A 10 -52.19 -45.31 53.42
CA ALA A 10 -53.47 -45.08 52.75
C ALA A 10 -53.22 -44.93 51.24
N CYS A 11 -54.03 -45.61 50.41
CA CYS A 11 -53.91 -45.59 48.96
C CYS A 11 -54.91 -44.61 48.35
N GLY A 12 -54.53 -43.82 47.34
CA GLY A 12 -55.43 -42.86 46.70
C GLY A 12 -54.87 -42.24 45.41
N ALA A 13 -55.39 -42.74 44.27
CA ALA A 13 -55.48 -42.17 42.92
C ALA A 13 -54.24 -41.50 42.23
N PRO A 14 -53.96 -41.83 40.95
CA PRO A 14 -52.97 -41.11 40.12
C PRO A 14 -53.60 -39.97 39.30
N GLY A 15 -52.81 -38.93 39.01
CA GLY A 15 -53.16 -37.78 38.16
C GLY A 15 -52.87 -36.44 38.87
N ASP A 16 -52.19 -35.45 38.30
CA ASP A 16 -51.54 -35.34 36.99
C ASP A 16 -50.15 -34.70 37.13
N ALA A 17 -49.20 -35.09 36.28
CA ALA A 17 -47.88 -34.48 36.25
C ALA A 17 -47.94 -33.09 35.58
N PRO A 18 -47.22 -32.06 36.10
CA PRO A 18 -47.17 -30.76 35.45
C PRO A 18 -46.46 -30.88 34.09
N THR A 19 -47.19 -30.64 33.00
CA THR A 19 -46.65 -30.69 31.64
C THR A 19 -45.53 -29.68 31.46
N ALA A 20 -44.29 -30.16 31.33
CA ALA A 20 -43.14 -29.32 31.00
C ALA A 20 -43.36 -28.71 29.61
N ARG A 21 -43.56 -27.39 29.54
CA ARG A 21 -43.71 -26.67 28.27
C ARG A 21 -42.41 -26.71 27.48
N THR A 22 -42.40 -27.44 26.37
CA THR A 22 -41.29 -27.44 25.40
C THR A 22 -41.09 -26.02 24.86
N PRO A 23 -39.86 -25.49 24.81
CA PRO A 23 -39.61 -24.20 24.16
C PRO A 23 -39.84 -24.32 22.64
N PRO A 24 -40.37 -23.28 21.98
CA PRO A 24 -40.64 -23.34 20.54
C PRO A 24 -39.34 -23.48 19.74
N PRO A 25 -39.37 -24.17 18.59
CA PRO A 25 -38.18 -24.36 17.76
C PRO A 25 -37.64 -23.01 17.29
N ARG A 26 -36.33 -22.77 17.49
CA ARG A 26 -35.65 -21.60 16.94
C ARG A 26 -35.73 -21.63 15.41
N GLN A 27 -36.53 -20.73 14.84
CA GLN A 27 -36.58 -20.52 13.40
C GLN A 27 -35.19 -20.12 12.91
N ARG A 28 -34.53 -21.02 12.15
CA ARG A 28 -33.30 -20.68 11.42
C ARG A 28 -33.69 -19.62 10.39
N LYS A 29 -33.22 -18.39 10.56
CA LYS A 29 -33.35 -17.35 9.52
C LYS A 29 -32.75 -17.91 8.24
N ARG A 30 -33.57 -18.06 7.20
CA ARG A 30 -33.09 -18.36 5.84
C ARG A 30 -32.08 -17.26 5.47
N PRO A 31 -30.94 -17.58 4.84
CA PRO A 31 -30.12 -16.54 4.25
C PRO A 31 -31.00 -15.76 3.27
N ARG A 32 -30.93 -14.42 3.32
CA ARG A 32 -31.45 -13.60 2.23
C ARG A 32 -30.68 -14.03 0.98
N ALA A 33 -31.39 -14.45 -0.06
CA ALA A 33 -30.80 -14.51 -1.39
C ALA A 33 -30.28 -13.10 -1.69
N SER A 34 -29.06 -13.01 -2.20
CA SER A 34 -28.63 -11.82 -2.92
C SER A 34 -29.57 -11.64 -4.10
N SER A 35 -30.14 -10.45 -4.23
CA SER A 35 -30.71 -10.01 -5.50
C SER A 35 -29.53 -9.62 -6.39
N ASP A 36 -28.86 -10.64 -6.92
CA ASP A 36 -27.94 -10.52 -8.04
C ASP A 36 -28.80 -10.38 -9.31
N ASP A 37 -29.34 -9.17 -9.54
CA ASP A 37 -30.09 -8.78 -10.73
C ASP A 37 -30.14 -7.24 -10.79
N ASP A 38 -28.99 -6.64 -11.11
CA ASP A 38 -28.87 -5.24 -11.58
C ASP A 38 -27.56 -5.13 -12.38
N ASP A 39 -27.37 -6.03 -13.35
CA ASP A 39 -26.28 -5.98 -14.34
C ASP A 39 -26.53 -4.87 -15.39
N ALA A 40 -26.63 -3.63 -14.90
CA ALA A 40 -26.27 -2.48 -15.72
C ALA A 40 -24.77 -2.61 -16.03
N ALA A 41 -24.45 -2.95 -17.28
CA ALA A 41 -23.12 -3.30 -17.73
C ALA A 41 -22.06 -2.30 -17.21
N ALA A 42 -21.32 -2.72 -16.18
CA ALA A 42 -20.34 -1.86 -15.54
C ALA A 42 -19.22 -1.54 -16.53
N ASP A 43 -18.83 -0.26 -16.60
CA ASP A 43 -17.75 0.19 -17.48
C ASP A 43 -16.52 -0.75 -17.34
N PRO A 44 -15.87 -1.11 -18.45
CA PRO A 44 -14.67 -1.94 -18.40
C PRO A 44 -13.63 -1.26 -17.50
N PRO A 45 -12.93 -2.03 -16.64
CA PRO A 45 -12.07 -1.42 -15.63
C PRO A 45 -10.95 -0.63 -16.30
N LYS A 46 -10.85 0.65 -15.93
CA LYS A 46 -9.92 1.61 -16.54
C LYS A 46 -8.44 1.22 -16.38
N GLY A 47 -8.15 0.40 -15.37
CA GLY A 47 -6.79 0.10 -14.95
C GLY A 47 -6.15 1.28 -14.22
N VAL A 48 -5.08 1.04 -13.46
CA VAL A 48 -4.34 2.11 -12.77
C VAL A 48 -3.00 2.33 -13.48
N PRO A 49 -2.89 3.31 -14.40
CA PRO A 49 -1.62 3.65 -15.02
C PRO A 49 -0.73 4.39 -14.03
N ALA A 50 0.58 4.14 -14.07
CA ALA A 50 1.54 4.80 -13.19
C ALA A 50 1.51 6.33 -13.36
N ARG A 51 1.42 7.07 -12.25
CA ARG A 51 1.42 8.54 -12.23
C ARG A 51 2.86 9.01 -12.03
N LEU A 52 3.64 9.15 -13.10
CA LEU A 52 5.06 9.52 -13.02
C LEU A 52 5.38 10.91 -13.63
N GLY A 53 4.33 11.67 -13.99
CA GLY A 53 4.44 12.99 -14.62
C GLY A 53 4.99 12.94 -16.04
N ASP A 54 5.16 14.12 -16.64
CA ASP A 54 5.55 14.29 -18.05
C ASP A 54 7.07 14.20 -18.26
N GLY A 55 7.70 13.27 -17.54
CA GLY A 55 9.14 13.05 -17.60
C GLY A 55 9.97 14.14 -16.94
N HIS A 56 9.43 14.91 -16.00
CA HIS A 56 10.22 15.81 -15.15
C HIS A 56 10.64 15.12 -13.83
N PRO A 57 11.77 15.50 -13.21
CA PRO A 57 12.30 14.86 -12.00
C PRO A 57 11.38 15.06 -10.79
N LEU A 58 10.97 13.95 -10.16
CA LEU A 58 10.09 13.96 -8.99
C LEU A 58 10.88 14.13 -7.66
N ARG A 59 10.18 14.59 -6.62
CA ARG A 59 10.68 14.52 -5.23
C ARG A 59 10.53 13.11 -4.67
N CYS A 60 9.37 12.49 -4.89
CA CYS A 60 9.04 11.17 -4.35
C CYS A 60 8.34 10.29 -5.38
N ILE A 61 8.60 8.98 -5.36
CA ILE A 61 7.72 7.98 -5.96
C ILE A 61 7.20 7.07 -4.85
N VAL A 62 5.89 7.08 -4.64
CA VAL A 62 5.21 6.20 -3.68
C VAL A 62 4.91 4.86 -4.37
N VAL A 63 5.38 3.77 -3.77
CA VAL A 63 5.29 2.41 -4.32
C VAL A 63 4.25 1.58 -3.58
N GLY A 64 3.13 1.35 -4.24
CA GLY A 64 2.09 0.43 -3.80
C GLY A 64 2.44 -1.04 -4.04
N HIS A 65 1.54 -1.92 -3.62
CA HIS A 65 1.71 -3.36 -3.75
C HIS A 65 1.21 -3.81 -5.12
N ASN A 66 -0.09 -3.66 -5.35
CA ASN A 66 -0.83 -3.89 -6.58
C ASN A 66 -2.20 -3.17 -6.42
N PRO A 67 -2.92 -2.87 -7.51
CA PRO A 67 -4.18 -2.13 -7.40
C PRO A 67 -5.28 -3.01 -6.80
N SER A 68 -6.02 -2.48 -5.82
CA SER A 68 -7.28 -3.12 -5.37
C SER A 68 -8.32 -3.13 -6.50
N ALA A 69 -9.32 -4.01 -6.44
CA ALA A 69 -10.38 -4.06 -7.45
C ALA A 69 -11.11 -2.70 -7.62
N GLU A 70 -11.28 -1.95 -6.53
CA GLU A 70 -11.86 -0.60 -6.56
C GLU A 70 -10.96 0.41 -7.28
N ALA A 71 -9.67 0.42 -6.97
CA ALA A 71 -8.69 1.28 -7.64
C ALA A 71 -8.61 0.96 -9.14
N TRP A 72 -8.58 -0.33 -9.49
CA TRP A 72 -8.57 -0.83 -10.86
C TRP A 72 -9.81 -0.44 -11.67
N ARG A 73 -10.99 -0.43 -11.04
CA ARG A 73 -12.25 0.03 -11.64
C ARG A 73 -12.26 1.54 -11.83
N GLN A 74 -11.93 2.31 -10.78
CA GLN A 74 -12.00 3.78 -10.81
C GLN A 74 -10.88 4.42 -11.64
N GLY A 75 -9.73 3.76 -11.78
CA GLY A 75 -8.55 4.26 -12.48
C GLY A 75 -7.61 5.13 -11.63
N HIS A 76 -7.75 5.07 -10.30
CA HIS A 76 -7.09 6.00 -9.38
C HIS A 76 -6.37 5.27 -8.24
N TYR A 77 -5.14 5.72 -7.93
CA TYR A 77 -4.35 5.17 -6.84
C TYR A 77 -5.06 5.29 -5.48
N TYR A 78 -5.07 4.20 -4.73
CA TYR A 78 -5.63 4.11 -3.37
C TYR A 78 -7.10 4.56 -3.22
N ALA A 79 -7.91 4.49 -4.29
CA ALA A 79 -9.31 4.95 -4.32
C ALA A 79 -10.29 4.26 -3.35
N HIS A 80 -9.96 3.07 -2.83
CA HIS A 80 -10.85 2.36 -1.91
C HIS A 80 -11.07 3.15 -0.61
N LYS A 81 -12.34 3.41 -0.24
CA LYS A 81 -12.75 4.28 0.89
C LYS A 81 -12.09 3.99 2.25
N SER A 82 -11.73 2.74 2.52
CA SER A 82 -11.05 2.36 3.78
C SER A 82 -9.54 2.64 3.77
N ASN A 83 -8.95 2.93 2.62
CA ASN A 83 -7.56 3.33 2.53
C ASN A 83 -7.36 4.71 3.21
N ARG A 84 -6.18 4.89 3.82
CA ARG A 84 -5.80 6.10 4.53
C ARG A 84 -4.78 6.96 3.78
N MET A 85 -4.36 6.57 2.57
CA MET A 85 -3.35 7.33 1.80
C MET A 85 -3.75 8.79 1.64
N TRP A 86 -4.89 9.09 1.03
CA TRP A 86 -5.30 10.47 0.77
C TRP A 86 -5.56 11.31 2.03
N PRO A 87 -6.17 10.78 3.12
CA PRO A 87 -6.16 11.43 4.42
C PRO A 87 -4.75 11.73 4.94
N ILE A 88 -3.83 10.74 4.89
CA ILE A 88 -2.44 10.88 5.37
C ILE A 88 -1.69 11.93 4.57
N LEU A 89 -1.68 11.87 3.23
CA LEU A 89 -0.94 12.81 2.39
C LEU A 89 -1.40 14.26 2.62
N LYS A 90 -2.69 14.48 2.87
CA LYS A 90 -3.24 15.81 3.20
C LYS A 90 -2.89 16.24 4.64
N GLU A 91 -3.02 15.34 5.62
CA GLU A 91 -2.68 15.65 7.02
C GLU A 91 -1.17 15.93 7.20
N THR A 92 -0.31 15.27 6.42
CA THR A 92 1.14 15.51 6.45
C THR A 92 1.60 16.60 5.47
N GLY A 93 0.71 17.30 4.77
CA GLY A 93 1.06 18.35 3.80
C GLY A 93 1.77 17.89 2.52
N ILE A 94 1.92 16.57 2.29
CA ILE A 94 2.53 16.02 1.06
C ILE A 94 1.62 16.25 -0.15
N ALA A 95 0.30 16.18 0.05
CA ALA A 95 -0.70 16.61 -0.92
C ALA A 95 -1.06 18.08 -0.67
N PRO A 96 -0.91 18.98 -1.67
CA PRO A 96 -1.36 20.36 -1.58
C PRO A 96 -2.84 20.52 -1.21
N PRO A 97 -3.25 21.65 -0.60
CA PRO A 97 -4.62 21.82 -0.08
C PRO A 97 -5.76 21.66 -1.09
N HIS A 98 -5.50 21.88 -2.39
CA HIS A 98 -6.49 21.74 -3.46
C HIS A 98 -6.71 20.29 -3.93
N ILE A 99 -5.82 19.36 -3.57
CA ILE A 99 -5.95 17.94 -3.90
C ILE A 99 -7.09 17.33 -3.06
N ARG A 100 -8.17 16.89 -3.73
CA ARG A 100 -9.38 16.39 -3.08
C ARG A 100 -9.17 14.97 -2.56
N GLY A 101 -8.49 14.14 -3.34
CA GLY A 101 -8.15 12.75 -3.01
C GLY A 101 -7.76 11.95 -4.25
N ALA A 102 -8.17 10.68 -4.31
CA ALA A 102 -7.78 9.74 -5.37
C ALA A 102 -8.06 10.23 -6.79
N VAL A 103 -9.16 10.96 -7.00
CA VAL A 103 -9.54 11.53 -8.31
C VAL A 103 -8.54 12.54 -8.87
N ASP A 104 -7.62 13.04 -8.04
CA ASP A 104 -6.59 14.03 -8.38
C ASP A 104 -5.17 13.39 -8.38
N ASP A 105 -5.07 12.06 -8.44
CA ASP A 105 -3.79 11.35 -8.39
C ASP A 105 -2.85 11.66 -9.56
N GLU A 106 -3.40 12.11 -10.68
CA GLU A 106 -2.66 12.59 -11.85
C GLU A 106 -2.10 14.02 -11.71
N LEU A 107 -2.59 14.82 -10.76
CA LEU A 107 -2.09 16.18 -10.51
C LEU A 107 -0.84 16.16 -9.60
N MET A 108 -0.75 15.18 -8.69
CA MET A 108 0.34 15.06 -7.71
C MET A 108 1.77 15.08 -8.28
N PRO A 109 2.08 14.50 -9.47
CA PRO A 109 3.40 14.62 -10.08
C PRO A 109 3.79 16.05 -10.46
N ALA A 110 2.84 16.88 -10.90
CA ALA A 110 3.07 18.27 -11.28
C ALA A 110 3.00 19.23 -10.08
N ASP A 111 1.98 19.07 -9.22
CA ASP A 111 1.69 20.00 -8.13
C ASP A 111 2.58 19.77 -6.90
N ALA A 112 3.03 18.53 -6.69
CA ALA A 112 3.80 18.14 -5.52
C ALA A 112 5.10 17.38 -5.84
N GLY A 113 5.35 17.00 -7.08
CA GLY A 113 6.49 16.13 -7.42
C GLY A 113 6.39 14.76 -6.76
N VAL A 114 5.18 14.24 -6.55
CA VAL A 114 4.92 12.93 -5.96
C VAL A 114 4.25 12.05 -6.98
N GLY A 115 4.97 11.01 -7.42
CA GLY A 115 4.44 10.00 -8.32
C GLY A 115 3.92 8.76 -7.61
N PHE A 116 3.16 7.93 -8.33
CA PHE A 116 2.60 6.67 -7.87
C PHE A 116 2.85 5.54 -8.87
N VAL A 117 3.25 4.38 -8.36
CA VAL A 117 3.39 3.14 -9.12
C VAL A 117 3.14 1.94 -8.21
N ASP A 118 2.67 0.82 -8.76
CA ASP A 118 2.60 -0.45 -8.02
C ASP A 118 3.71 -1.39 -8.48
N VAL A 119 4.22 -2.25 -7.60
CA VAL A 119 5.08 -3.37 -8.06
C VAL A 119 4.27 -4.28 -9.00
N GLY A 120 3.10 -4.74 -8.55
CA GLY A 120 2.11 -5.47 -9.36
C GLY A 120 1.26 -4.56 -10.25
N THR A 121 1.88 -3.65 -11.00
CA THR A 121 1.19 -2.83 -12.00
C THR A 121 0.53 -3.75 -13.05
N GLY A 122 -0.78 -3.59 -13.27
CA GLY A 122 -1.55 -4.44 -14.19
C GLY A 122 -2.16 -5.70 -13.56
N HIS A 123 -1.91 -5.96 -12.28
CA HIS A 123 -2.36 -7.18 -11.58
C HIS A 123 -3.33 -6.85 -10.44
N PRO A 124 -4.62 -6.64 -10.72
CA PRO A 124 -5.59 -6.24 -9.71
C PRO A 124 -5.89 -7.36 -8.69
N GLY A 125 -6.04 -6.98 -7.43
CA GLY A 125 -6.42 -7.91 -6.36
C GLY A 125 -6.39 -7.26 -4.98
N THR A 126 -7.51 -7.27 -4.27
CA THR A 126 -7.66 -6.56 -2.99
C THR A 126 -6.94 -7.24 -1.81
N ASP A 127 -6.76 -8.57 -1.86
CA ASP A 127 -6.06 -9.33 -0.82
C ASP A 127 -4.60 -9.56 -1.21
N SER A 128 -3.71 -8.70 -0.71
CA SER A 128 -2.27 -8.76 -0.99
C SER A 128 -1.59 -10.05 -0.55
N ARG A 129 -2.23 -10.85 0.32
CA ARG A 129 -1.70 -12.15 0.77
C ARG A 129 -1.77 -13.24 -0.30
N LYS A 130 -2.55 -13.03 -1.36
CA LYS A 130 -2.68 -13.95 -2.50
C LYS A 130 -1.50 -13.92 -3.46
N PHE A 131 -0.66 -12.88 -3.37
CA PHE A 131 0.53 -12.72 -4.20
C PHE A 131 1.78 -12.99 -3.37
N ASP A 132 2.71 -13.78 -3.90
CA ASP A 132 3.92 -14.22 -3.21
C ASP A 132 5.21 -13.81 -3.96
N VAL A 133 6.34 -14.31 -3.46
CA VAL A 133 7.68 -14.06 -4.02
C VAL A 133 7.81 -14.35 -5.53
N ARG A 134 7.01 -15.27 -6.09
CA ARG A 134 6.99 -15.62 -7.52
C ARG A 134 6.29 -14.56 -8.35
N ASP A 135 5.16 -14.04 -7.87
CA ASP A 135 4.47 -12.90 -8.50
C ASP A 135 5.40 -11.69 -8.51
N PHE A 136 6.01 -11.38 -7.35
CA PHE A 136 6.98 -10.29 -7.24
C PHE A 136 8.21 -10.48 -8.14
N ALA A 137 8.68 -11.71 -8.37
CA ALA A 137 9.75 -11.98 -9.32
C ALA A 137 9.32 -11.64 -10.75
N ALA A 138 8.14 -12.11 -11.18
CA ALA A 138 7.57 -11.80 -12.49
C ALA A 138 7.33 -10.30 -12.71
N TRP A 139 6.91 -9.57 -11.67
CA TRP A 139 6.61 -8.13 -11.75
C TRP A 139 7.85 -7.23 -11.67
N SER A 140 8.91 -7.69 -11.01
CA SER A 140 10.10 -6.88 -10.69
C SER A 140 10.74 -6.22 -11.92
N GLY A 141 10.84 -6.93 -13.05
CA GLY A 141 11.42 -6.42 -14.28
C GLY A 141 10.65 -5.22 -14.86
N VAL A 142 9.31 -5.30 -14.86
CA VAL A 142 8.42 -4.22 -15.34
C VAL A 142 8.45 -3.04 -14.38
N PHE A 143 8.39 -3.29 -13.08
CA PHE A 143 8.49 -2.24 -12.05
C PHE A 143 9.83 -1.49 -12.14
N TYR A 144 10.96 -2.21 -12.24
CA TYR A 144 12.27 -1.58 -12.41
C TYR A 144 12.44 -0.89 -13.77
N GLY A 145 11.78 -1.38 -14.83
CA GLY A 145 11.69 -0.68 -16.11
C GLY A 145 11.14 0.73 -15.92
N ARG A 146 9.93 0.84 -15.36
CA ARG A 146 9.28 2.14 -15.09
C ARG A 146 10.14 3.11 -14.28
N LEU A 147 10.90 2.62 -13.29
CA LEU A 147 11.83 3.46 -12.53
C LEU A 147 13.02 3.96 -13.36
N ARG A 148 13.61 3.11 -14.21
CA ARG A 148 14.68 3.52 -15.15
C ARG A 148 14.16 4.50 -16.19
N ASP A 149 13.02 4.20 -16.81
CA ASP A 149 12.42 4.99 -17.88
C ASP A 149 12.08 6.40 -17.38
N HIS A 150 11.50 6.50 -16.18
CA HIS A 150 11.27 7.79 -15.53
C HIS A 150 12.57 8.54 -15.24
N ALA A 151 13.57 7.88 -14.63
CA ALA A 151 14.84 8.53 -14.30
C ALA A 151 15.60 9.01 -15.55
N ALA A 152 15.51 8.27 -16.67
CA ALA A 152 16.10 8.64 -17.96
C ALA A 152 15.36 9.84 -18.59
N ALA A 153 14.02 9.81 -18.63
CA ALA A 153 13.21 10.92 -19.14
C ALA A 153 13.46 12.20 -18.32
N ALA A 154 13.45 12.09 -16.98
CA ALA A 154 13.76 13.17 -16.06
C ALA A 154 15.20 13.68 -16.17
N GLN A 155 16.15 12.83 -16.59
CA GLN A 155 17.52 13.25 -16.86
C GLN A 155 17.62 14.04 -18.17
N ALA A 156 16.90 13.64 -19.22
CA ALA A 156 16.78 14.41 -20.46
C ALA A 156 16.05 15.76 -20.26
N TRP A 157 15.05 15.79 -19.37
CA TRP A 157 14.42 17.03 -18.92
C TRP A 157 15.42 17.92 -18.17
N MET A 158 16.21 17.36 -17.24
CA MET A 158 17.24 18.11 -16.50
C MET A 158 18.33 18.68 -17.42
N GLU A 159 18.69 17.97 -18.48
CA GLU A 159 19.66 18.46 -19.47
C GLU A 159 19.07 19.63 -20.28
N ARG A 160 17.86 19.48 -20.81
CA ARG A 160 17.20 20.51 -21.62
C ARG A 160 16.81 21.77 -20.83
N GLU A 161 16.21 21.59 -19.65
CA GLU A 161 15.60 22.68 -18.88
C GLU A 161 16.55 23.30 -17.84
N ARG A 162 17.64 22.60 -17.47
CA ARG A 162 18.57 23.00 -16.40
C ARG A 162 20.05 22.84 -16.77
N GLY A 163 20.39 22.45 -18.01
CA GLY A 163 21.78 22.26 -18.46
C GLY A 163 22.53 21.12 -17.77
N CYS A 164 21.82 20.20 -17.10
CA CYS A 164 22.40 19.18 -16.24
C CYS A 164 22.42 17.81 -16.91
N ALA A 165 23.58 17.38 -17.41
CA ALA A 165 23.79 16.09 -18.11
C ALA A 165 24.46 15.00 -17.23
N CYS A 166 24.36 15.07 -15.90
CA CYS A 166 25.20 14.27 -14.99
C CYS A 166 24.73 12.83 -14.73
N GLY A 167 23.67 12.36 -15.40
CA GLY A 167 23.08 11.02 -15.24
C GLY A 167 22.30 10.77 -13.93
N ARG A 168 22.38 11.70 -12.95
CA ARG A 168 21.94 11.49 -11.56
C ARG A 168 20.85 12.43 -11.07
N CYS A 169 20.56 13.52 -11.80
CA CYS A 169 19.57 14.51 -11.37
C CYS A 169 18.15 14.17 -11.80
N GLY A 170 17.99 13.32 -12.83
CA GLY A 170 16.69 12.76 -13.21
C GLY A 170 16.09 11.78 -12.19
N ALA A 171 16.92 11.06 -11.44
CA ALA A 171 16.43 10.13 -10.42
C ALA A 171 15.68 10.88 -9.28
N PRO A 172 14.57 10.30 -8.77
CA PRO A 172 13.79 10.91 -7.68
C PRO A 172 14.63 11.03 -6.40
N CYS A 173 14.23 11.92 -5.47
CA CYS A 173 14.92 11.99 -4.17
C CYS A 173 14.64 10.74 -3.33
N VAL A 174 13.38 10.32 -3.31
CA VAL A 174 12.88 9.23 -2.46
C VAL A 174 12.02 8.25 -3.27
N VAL A 175 12.20 6.96 -3.01
CA VAL A 175 11.21 5.92 -3.35
C VAL A 175 10.63 5.36 -2.06
N ALA A 176 9.33 5.58 -1.83
CA ALA A 176 8.64 5.28 -0.57
C ALA A 176 7.65 4.12 -0.73
N PHE A 177 8.01 2.92 -0.27
CA PHE A 177 7.13 1.75 -0.30
C PHE A 177 5.99 1.91 0.72
N SER A 178 4.73 1.95 0.28
CA SER A 178 3.55 2.20 1.12
C SER A 178 3.11 0.98 1.97
N GLY A 179 4.07 0.31 2.61
CA GLY A 179 3.88 -0.95 3.33
C GLY A 179 5.11 -1.86 3.28
N LYS A 180 5.35 -2.60 4.36
CA LYS A 180 6.45 -3.57 4.44
C LYS A 180 6.32 -4.75 3.47
N ARG A 181 5.09 -5.22 3.17
CA ARG A 181 4.88 -6.45 2.38
C ARG A 181 5.51 -6.32 0.99
N GLN A 182 5.14 -5.30 0.22
CA GLN A 182 5.65 -5.13 -1.14
C GLN A 182 7.17 -4.96 -1.18
N PHE A 183 7.77 -4.34 -0.16
CA PHE A 183 9.22 -4.24 -0.06
C PHE A 183 9.89 -5.60 0.24
N VAL A 184 9.35 -6.34 1.20
CA VAL A 184 9.90 -7.63 1.65
C VAL A 184 9.75 -8.71 0.58
N GLU A 185 8.59 -8.80 -0.07
CA GLU A 185 8.38 -9.76 -1.17
C GLU A 185 9.27 -9.40 -2.38
N LEU A 186 9.40 -8.11 -2.75
CA LEU A 186 10.32 -7.67 -3.80
C LEU A 186 11.80 -7.96 -3.47
N TYR A 187 12.23 -7.67 -2.25
CA TYR A 187 13.58 -8.00 -1.78
C TYR A 187 13.82 -9.51 -1.85
N ASN A 188 12.88 -10.32 -1.40
CA ASN A 188 13.03 -11.77 -1.39
C ASN A 188 12.97 -12.38 -2.81
N ALA A 189 12.21 -11.78 -3.72
CA ALA A 189 12.09 -12.19 -5.12
C ALA A 189 13.34 -11.87 -5.94
N THR A 190 13.99 -10.74 -5.63
CA THR A 190 15.20 -10.26 -6.31
C THR A 190 16.43 -10.37 -5.42
N ARG A 191 16.44 -11.30 -4.46
CA ARG A 191 17.38 -11.29 -3.34
C ARG A 191 18.85 -11.25 -3.79
N PRO A 192 19.67 -10.28 -3.29
CA PRO A 192 21.09 -10.23 -3.62
C PRO A 192 21.81 -11.55 -3.31
N PRO A 193 22.78 -11.98 -4.14
CA PRO A 193 23.54 -13.19 -3.88
C PRO A 193 24.19 -13.20 -2.49
N GLY A 194 24.13 -14.34 -1.81
CA GLY A 194 24.71 -14.52 -0.47
C GLY A 194 23.90 -13.94 0.70
N THR A 195 22.80 -13.21 0.47
CA THR A 195 21.96 -12.70 1.59
C THR A 195 20.87 -13.68 2.02
N LYS A 196 20.44 -13.57 3.28
CA LYS A 196 19.33 -14.35 3.86
C LYS A 196 17.99 -13.74 3.46
N GLN A 197 16.92 -14.53 3.54
CA GLN A 197 15.56 -14.03 3.38
C GLN A 197 15.28 -12.90 4.39
N LEU A 198 14.74 -11.79 3.90
CA LEU A 198 14.40 -10.63 4.71
C LEU A 198 13.11 -10.87 5.49
N ASN A 199 13.16 -10.63 6.79
CA ASN A 199 12.00 -10.63 7.68
C ASN A 199 11.45 -9.21 7.78
N GLY A 200 10.14 -9.02 7.56
CA GLY A 200 9.50 -7.70 7.71
C GLY A 200 9.64 -7.08 9.09
N ALA A 201 9.86 -7.85 10.16
CA ALA A 201 10.15 -7.31 11.48
C ALA A 201 11.43 -6.44 11.51
N THR A 202 12.47 -6.82 10.76
CA THR A 202 13.79 -6.15 10.76
C THR A 202 13.90 -4.97 9.80
N VAL A 203 12.85 -4.69 9.01
CA VAL A 203 12.82 -3.53 8.10
C VAL A 203 12.46 -2.28 8.91
N PRO A 204 13.31 -1.24 8.98
CA PRO A 204 12.95 0.01 9.67
C PRO A 204 11.84 0.76 8.93
N LEU A 205 11.24 1.75 9.59
CA LEU A 205 10.07 2.48 9.08
C LEU A 205 10.27 3.99 9.13
N GLY A 206 9.97 4.66 8.01
CA GLY A 206 10.03 6.11 7.92
C GLY A 206 11.45 6.67 8.01
N GLU A 207 12.41 5.98 7.42
CA GLU A 207 13.80 6.43 7.29
C GLU A 207 14.44 5.81 6.05
N ASN A 208 15.54 6.41 5.58
CA ASN A 208 16.29 5.91 4.43
C ASN A 208 16.99 4.59 4.77
N LEU A 209 16.78 3.56 3.96
CA LEU A 209 17.41 2.26 4.12
C LEU A 209 18.91 2.29 3.77
N SER A 210 19.70 1.51 4.50
CA SER A 210 21.07 1.17 4.10
C SER A 210 21.08 0.57 2.69
N ARG A 211 22.10 0.89 1.88
CA ARG A 211 22.31 0.30 0.55
C ARG A 211 22.45 -1.22 0.57
N SER A 212 22.88 -1.82 1.68
CA SER A 212 22.93 -3.27 1.86
C SER A 212 21.55 -3.92 2.08
N LEU A 213 20.54 -3.12 2.43
CA LEU A 213 19.15 -3.53 2.62
C LEU A 213 18.30 -3.09 1.42
N LEU A 214 18.79 -3.25 0.19
CA LEU A 214 18.01 -3.00 -1.02
C LEU A 214 17.76 -4.29 -1.81
N PRO A 215 16.61 -4.41 -2.50
CA PRO A 215 16.35 -5.46 -3.46
C PRO A 215 17.47 -5.57 -4.51
N GLY A 216 17.78 -6.79 -4.98
CA GLY A 216 18.80 -6.98 -6.02
C GLY A 216 18.34 -6.40 -7.36
N GLY A 217 19.31 -5.96 -8.15
CA GLY A 217 19.03 -5.26 -9.42
C GLY A 217 18.35 -3.89 -9.24
N TRP A 218 18.42 -3.28 -8.04
CA TRP A 218 17.83 -1.97 -7.77
C TRP A 218 18.26 -0.93 -8.83
N PRO A 219 17.31 -0.33 -9.57
CA PRO A 219 17.64 0.40 -10.80
C PRO A 219 18.14 1.83 -10.58
N LEU A 220 18.02 2.38 -9.36
CA LEU A 220 18.28 3.80 -9.09
C LEU A 220 19.59 4.01 -8.32
N THR A 221 20.21 5.17 -8.56
CA THR A 221 21.52 5.55 -8.02
C THR A 221 21.53 5.65 -6.50
N SER A 222 22.72 5.79 -5.91
CA SER A 222 22.87 6.07 -4.47
C SER A 222 22.25 7.41 -4.04
N ASP A 223 21.99 8.32 -4.98
CA ASP A 223 21.33 9.61 -4.73
C ASP A 223 19.81 9.48 -4.56
N THR A 224 19.26 8.27 -4.74
CA THR A 224 17.86 7.96 -4.42
C THR A 224 17.80 7.26 -3.07
N GLU A 225 17.13 7.90 -2.11
CA GLU A 225 16.79 7.30 -0.84
C GLU A 225 15.66 6.29 -1.02
N VAL A 226 15.69 5.20 -0.26
CA VAL A 226 14.62 4.19 -0.29
C VAL A 226 14.02 4.11 1.10
N TRP A 227 12.72 4.32 1.20
CA TRP A 227 11.99 4.41 2.44
C TRP A 227 10.90 3.33 2.47
N VAL A 228 10.68 2.72 3.63
CA VAL A 228 9.56 1.79 3.85
C VAL A 228 8.60 2.39 4.85
N MET A 229 7.34 2.45 4.45
CA MET A 229 6.26 3.08 5.21
C MET A 229 5.35 2.03 5.84
N THR A 230 4.56 2.48 6.80
CA THR A 230 3.37 1.77 7.27
C THR A 230 2.34 1.62 6.16
N SER A 231 1.59 0.51 6.22
CA SER A 231 0.50 0.29 5.24
C SER A 231 -0.63 1.28 5.47
N THR A 232 -1.08 1.89 4.37
CA THR A 232 -2.24 2.79 4.36
C THR A 232 -3.58 2.04 4.29
N SER A 233 -3.57 0.72 4.03
CA SER A 233 -4.79 -0.08 3.87
C SER A 233 -5.66 -0.13 5.13
N GLY A 234 -6.97 0.04 5.00
CA GLY A 234 -7.93 -0.11 6.09
C GLY A 234 -8.01 -1.52 6.68
N ALA A 235 -7.49 -2.54 5.98
CA ALA A 235 -7.37 -3.90 6.50
C ALA A 235 -6.21 -4.07 7.51
N SER A 236 -5.32 -3.08 7.62
CA SER A 236 -4.24 -3.11 8.62
C SER A 236 -4.77 -2.72 10.00
N ALA A 237 -4.45 -3.52 11.02
CA ALA A 237 -4.77 -3.26 12.43
C ALA A 237 -3.96 -2.10 13.06
N LEU A 238 -3.14 -1.38 12.29
CA LEU A 238 -2.39 -0.20 12.76
C LEU A 238 -3.34 0.93 13.17
N GLY A 239 -3.25 1.37 14.43
CA GLY A 239 -3.89 2.61 14.89
C GLY A 239 -3.40 3.85 14.12
N ASN A 240 -4.20 4.92 14.13
CA ASN A 240 -3.96 6.10 13.28
C ASN A 240 -2.58 6.73 13.50
N GLU A 241 -2.14 6.93 14.75
CA GLU A 241 -0.84 7.56 15.03
C GLU A 241 0.31 6.70 14.49
N ALA A 242 0.42 5.45 14.92
CA ALA A 242 1.44 4.52 14.41
C ALA A 242 1.43 4.40 12.87
N ARG A 243 0.25 4.53 12.25
CA ARG A 243 0.11 4.55 10.79
C ARG A 243 0.68 5.81 10.16
N ILE A 244 0.52 6.99 10.75
CA ILE A 244 0.95 8.26 10.15
C ILE A 244 2.37 8.70 10.55
N THR A 245 2.91 8.26 11.70
CA THR A 245 4.25 8.69 12.17
C THR A 245 5.35 8.55 11.10
N PRO A 246 5.48 7.44 10.33
CA PRO A 246 6.46 7.34 9.25
C PRO A 246 6.23 8.37 8.13
N TRP A 247 4.97 8.65 7.79
CA TRP A 247 4.60 9.59 6.74
C TRP A 247 4.88 11.05 7.13
N ARG A 248 4.78 11.41 8.43
CA ARG A 248 5.25 12.71 8.93
C ARG A 248 6.76 12.87 8.78
N LYS A 249 7.55 11.81 9.03
CA LYS A 249 9.01 11.83 8.76
C LYS A 249 9.31 12.01 7.26
N LEU A 250 8.55 11.33 6.39
CA LEU A 250 8.69 11.50 4.94
C LEU A 250 8.33 12.92 4.50
N ALA A 251 7.26 13.52 5.05
CA ALA A 251 6.88 14.90 4.76
C ALA A 251 8.01 15.89 5.08
N ALA A 252 8.54 15.85 6.31
CA ALA A 252 9.68 16.67 6.72
C ALA A 252 10.90 16.49 5.78
N ARG A 253 11.17 15.26 5.36
CA ARG A 253 12.24 14.97 4.38
C ARG A 253 11.96 15.54 2.98
N LEU A 254 10.70 15.67 2.57
CA LEU A 254 10.30 16.28 1.29
C LEU A 254 10.21 17.80 1.35
N ASP A 255 10.01 18.40 2.52
CA ASP A 255 10.06 19.87 2.73
C ASP A 255 11.49 20.42 2.53
N GLU A 256 12.51 19.62 2.88
CA GLU A 256 13.92 19.88 2.53
C GLU A 256 14.20 19.81 1.01
N GLN A 257 13.27 19.32 0.19
CA GLN A 257 13.43 19.15 -1.26
C GLN A 257 12.62 20.20 -2.03
N PRO A 258 13.28 21.16 -2.71
CA PRO A 258 12.58 22.23 -3.41
C PRO A 258 11.69 21.67 -4.54
N TRP A 259 10.55 22.34 -4.74
CA TRP A 259 9.61 22.07 -5.81
C TRP A 259 9.32 23.34 -6.63
N PRO A 260 9.47 23.35 -7.97
CA PRO A 260 10.01 22.29 -8.81
C PRO A 260 11.45 21.89 -8.48
N ARG A 261 11.84 20.65 -8.82
CA ARG A 261 13.18 20.12 -8.60
C ARG A 261 14.25 20.90 -9.38
N VAL A 262 15.40 21.12 -8.73
CA VAL A 262 16.61 21.72 -9.31
C VAL A 262 17.72 20.68 -9.47
N ALA A 263 18.72 20.97 -10.30
CA ALA A 263 19.91 20.14 -10.42
C ALA A 263 20.65 20.04 -9.06
N ARG A 264 21.07 18.83 -8.69
CA ARG A 264 21.80 18.54 -7.45
C ARG A 264 23.31 18.70 -7.58
N CYS A 265 23.86 18.52 -8.79
CA CYS A 265 25.28 18.78 -9.04
C CYS A 265 25.50 20.29 -9.23
N LYS A 266 26.59 20.81 -8.64
CA LYS A 266 26.95 22.23 -8.77
C LYS A 266 27.48 22.61 -10.15
N ASP A 267 27.93 21.62 -10.91
CA ASP A 267 28.57 21.78 -12.20
C ASP A 267 27.81 21.01 -13.28
N GLY A 268 27.82 21.53 -14.51
CA GLY A 268 27.46 20.80 -15.74
C GLY A 268 28.49 19.73 -16.11
N ALA A 269 29.19 19.15 -15.12
CA ALA A 269 30.16 18.09 -15.31
C ALA A 269 29.42 16.83 -15.76
N ARG A 270 29.62 16.46 -17.03
CA ARG A 270 29.33 15.13 -17.57
C ARG A 270 29.90 14.10 -16.59
N ALA A 271 29.12 13.06 -16.29
CA ALA A 271 29.70 11.87 -15.68
C ALA A 271 30.72 11.30 -16.68
N ALA A 272 31.98 11.14 -16.24
CA ALA A 272 32.94 10.33 -16.99
C ALA A 272 32.51 8.86 -16.93
N GLU A 273 32.85 8.11 -17.99
CA GLU A 273 32.54 6.68 -18.19
C GLU A 273 33.09 5.78 -17.08
#